data_AF-A0A382X0K4-F1
#
_entry.id   AF-A0A382X0K4-F1
#
_cell.length_a   1.000
_cell.length_b   1.000
_cell.length_c   1.000
_cell.angle_alpha   90.00
_cell.angle_beta   90.00
_cell.angle_gamma   90.00
#
_symmetry.space_group_name_H-M   'P 1'
#
loop_
_entity.id
_entity.type
_entity.pdbx_description
1 polymer ?
#
loop_
_entity_poly.entity_id
_entity_poly.type
_entity_poly.pdbx_seq_one_letter_code
_entity_poly.pdbx_strand_id
1 'polypeptide(L)'
;QHAGVHFRAHTEVATRNKETSYLWEPSNAAGKGKVIDDNHQWARLLFPIGKRWYTAQQMNTPANGVKELSWRDYGRFGYFLPRQLKKGEPFNLKFRFAIEEVDAPANAPKQSDEQSKVSHQLCTKRYEAFLKSLK
;
A
#
# COMPACT_ATOMS: atom_id res chain seq x y z
N GLN A 1 10.77 -3.74 -12.88
CA GLN A 1 10.52 -2.99 -11.64
C GLN A 1 10.30 -4.01 -10.52
N HIS A 2 11.08 -3.89 -9.45
CA HIS A 2 11.15 -4.89 -8.38
C HIS A 2 10.72 -4.23 -7.07
N ALA A 3 9.52 -4.54 -6.58
CA ALA A 3 9.22 -4.37 -5.16
C ALA A 3 9.85 -5.54 -4.40
N GLY A 4 10.49 -5.27 -3.26
CA GLY A 4 11.03 -6.30 -2.38
C GLY A 4 9.89 -7.05 -1.69
N VAL A 5 9.22 -6.40 -0.74
CA VAL A 5 8.04 -6.94 -0.05
C VAL A 5 6.79 -6.35 -0.71
N HIS A 6 5.95 -7.21 -1.30
CA HIS A 6 4.75 -6.78 -2.02
C HIS A 6 3.49 -7.56 -1.66
N PHE A 7 2.35 -6.89 -1.82
CA PHE A 7 1.03 -7.50 -1.86
C PHE A 7 0.61 -7.79 -3.31
N ARG A 8 -0.12 -8.89 -3.50
CA ARG A 8 -0.78 -9.24 -4.76
C ARG A 8 -2.23 -9.60 -4.48
N ALA A 9 -3.14 -8.86 -5.09
CA ALA A 9 -4.56 -9.16 -5.03
C ALA A 9 -4.91 -10.42 -5.84
N HIS A 10 -6.15 -10.90 -5.65
CA HIS A 10 -6.72 -11.99 -6.42
C HIS A 10 -6.70 -11.70 -7.93
N THR A 11 -6.57 -12.74 -8.77
CA THR A 11 -6.45 -12.61 -10.23
C THR A 11 -7.61 -11.85 -10.89
N GLU A 12 -8.81 -11.92 -10.32
CA GLU A 12 -9.97 -11.14 -10.78
C GLU A 12 -9.69 -9.62 -10.81
N VAL A 13 -8.87 -9.10 -9.89
CA VAL A 13 -8.54 -7.67 -9.88
C VAL A 13 -7.81 -7.25 -11.16
N ALA A 14 -7.08 -8.15 -11.81
CA ALA A 14 -6.43 -7.85 -13.08
C ALA A 14 -7.42 -7.61 -14.22
N THR A 15 -8.60 -8.25 -14.21
CA THR A 15 -9.67 -8.01 -15.19
C THR A 15 -10.50 -6.77 -14.85
N ARG A 16 -10.32 -6.23 -13.64
CA ARG A 16 -11.04 -5.07 -13.07
C ARG A 16 -10.10 -3.95 -12.64
N ASN A 17 -8.93 -3.84 -13.27
CA ASN A 17 -7.84 -2.94 -12.89
C ASN A 17 -8.26 -1.46 -12.84
N LYS A 18 -9.18 -1.04 -13.72
CA LYS A 18 -9.74 0.32 -13.75
C LYS A 18 -10.56 0.69 -12.51
N GLU A 19 -10.95 -0.30 -11.71
CA GLU A 19 -11.72 -0.12 -10.48
C GLU A 19 -10.84 -0.02 -9.23
N THR A 20 -9.53 -0.17 -9.38
CA THR A 20 -8.61 -0.02 -8.26
C THR A 20 -8.28 1.43 -7.99
N SER A 21 -7.98 1.75 -6.74
CA SER A 21 -7.42 3.04 -6.36
C SER A 21 -6.36 2.87 -5.28
N TYR A 22 -5.44 3.84 -5.24
CA TYR A 22 -4.32 3.84 -4.33
C TYR A 22 -4.26 5.13 -3.52
N LEU A 23 -3.86 5.01 -2.26
CA LEU A 23 -3.44 6.10 -1.39
C LEU A 23 -2.06 5.75 -0.83
N TRP A 24 -1.24 6.75 -0.51
CA TRP A 24 0.06 6.54 0.11
C TRP A 24 0.50 7.79 0.87
N GLU A 25 1.44 7.61 1.79
CA GLU A 25 2.07 8.69 2.54
C GLU A 25 3.61 8.59 2.43
N PRO A 26 4.33 9.70 2.16
CA PRO A 26 3.83 11.06 1.91
C PRO A 26 3.03 11.20 0.60
N SER A 27 2.02 12.06 0.58
CA SER A 27 1.15 12.34 -0.58
C SER A 27 1.83 13.16 -1.71
N ASN A 28 3.15 13.19 -1.77
CA ASN A 28 3.94 14.20 -2.49
C ASN A 28 4.15 13.94 -4.00
N ALA A 29 3.64 12.84 -4.57
CA ALA A 29 3.70 12.62 -6.01
C ALA A 29 2.60 11.71 -6.55
N ALA A 30 2.07 12.05 -7.74
CA ALA A 30 1.27 11.15 -8.56
C ALA A 30 2.20 10.15 -9.27
N GLY A 31 2.42 8.97 -8.67
CA GLY A 31 3.31 7.98 -9.27
C GLY A 31 2.72 7.32 -10.51
N LYS A 32 3.37 7.39 -11.67
CA LYS A 32 3.00 6.58 -12.86
C LYS A 32 3.51 5.14 -12.70
N GLY A 33 2.94 4.38 -11.76
CA GLY A 33 3.34 3.00 -11.43
C GLY A 33 4.59 2.88 -10.54
N LYS A 34 5.19 4.01 -10.14
CA LYS A 34 6.20 4.11 -9.10
C LYS A 34 6.13 5.47 -8.41
N VAL A 35 6.46 5.52 -7.13
CA VAL A 35 6.68 6.74 -6.34
C VAL A 35 8.04 6.61 -5.67
N ILE A 36 8.92 7.61 -5.87
CA ILE A 36 10.26 7.63 -5.28
C ILE A 36 10.22 8.55 -4.08
N ASP A 37 10.41 7.98 -2.89
CA ASP A 37 10.48 8.72 -1.64
C ASP A 37 11.21 7.88 -0.59
N ASP A 38 12.12 8.54 0.15
CA ASP A 38 12.95 7.89 1.16
C ASP A 38 12.23 7.74 2.53
N ASN A 39 11.06 8.35 2.66
CA ASN A 39 10.24 8.40 3.87
C ASN A 39 8.83 7.80 3.68
N HIS A 40 8.64 6.96 2.65
CA HIS A 40 7.39 6.27 2.43
C HIS A 40 6.95 5.43 3.65
N GLN A 41 5.79 5.78 4.20
CA GLN A 41 5.27 5.23 5.44
C GLN A 41 4.31 4.07 5.20
N TRP A 42 3.32 4.29 4.36
CA TRP A 42 2.31 3.30 4.03
C TRP A 42 1.70 3.56 2.66
N ALA A 43 1.13 2.50 2.09
CA ALA A 43 0.36 2.53 0.86
C ALA A 43 -0.87 1.66 1.05
N ARG A 44 -2.00 2.08 0.49
CA ARG A 44 -3.29 1.38 0.56
C ARG A 44 -3.88 1.20 -0.83
N LEU A 45 -4.15 -0.04 -1.21
CA LEU A 45 -4.95 -0.42 -2.36
C LEU A 45 -6.42 -0.59 -1.94
N LEU A 46 -7.36 -0.10 -2.75
CA LEU A 46 -8.78 -0.44 -2.73
C LEU A 46 -9.11 -1.26 -3.99
N PHE A 47 -9.84 -2.37 -3.84
CA PHE A 47 -10.12 -3.28 -4.94
C PHE A 47 -11.39 -4.12 -4.70
N PRO A 48 -12.11 -4.50 -5.77
CA PRO A 48 -13.24 -5.42 -5.68
C PRO A 48 -12.85 -6.90 -5.90
N ILE A 49 -13.59 -7.82 -5.29
CA ILE A 49 -13.65 -9.24 -5.66
C ILE A 49 -15.12 -9.67 -5.66
N GLY A 50 -15.63 -10.10 -6.81
CA GLY A 50 -17.05 -10.33 -7.02
C GLY A 50 -17.86 -9.05 -6.73
N LYS A 51 -18.81 -9.14 -5.79
CA LYS A 51 -19.64 -8.00 -5.35
C LYS A 51 -19.10 -7.28 -4.12
N ARG A 52 -18.00 -7.76 -3.53
CA ARG A 52 -17.42 -7.24 -2.28
C ARG A 52 -16.22 -6.35 -2.57
N TRP A 53 -15.96 -5.43 -1.65
CA TRP A 53 -14.85 -4.49 -1.74
C TRP A 53 -13.89 -4.68 -0.58
N TYR A 54 -12.61 -4.51 -0.85
CA TYR A 54 -11.56 -4.72 0.12
C TYR A 54 -10.52 -3.62 0.03
N THR A 55 -9.87 -3.36 1.17
CA THR A 55 -8.62 -2.60 1.17
C THR A 55 -7.47 -3.46 1.64
N ALA A 56 -6.27 -3.17 1.14
CA ALA A 56 -5.02 -3.71 1.64
C ALA A 56 -4.06 -2.55 1.89
N GLN A 57 -3.69 -2.32 3.15
CA GLN A 57 -2.68 -1.35 3.54
C GLN A 57 -1.38 -2.08 3.88
N GLN A 58 -0.27 -1.68 3.25
CA GLN A 58 1.08 -2.07 3.65
C GLN A 58 1.72 -0.91 4.42
N MET A 59 2.21 -1.18 5.63
CA MET A 59 2.88 -0.23 6.52
C MET A 59 4.35 -0.61 6.68
N ASN A 60 5.24 0.34 6.41
CA ASN A 60 6.69 0.22 6.51
C ASN A 60 7.19 0.96 7.76
N THR A 61 8.04 0.35 8.59
CA THR A 61 8.72 1.13 9.64
C THR A 61 9.85 1.99 9.03
N PRO A 62 10.11 3.22 9.52
CA PRO A 62 11.24 4.03 9.05
C PRO A 62 12.59 3.31 9.14
N ALA A 63 12.75 2.42 10.13
CA ALA A 63 13.99 1.66 10.34
C ALA A 63 14.35 0.70 9.20
N ASN A 64 13.39 0.30 8.35
CA ASN A 64 13.68 -0.53 7.18
C ASN A 64 14.38 0.29 6.07
N GLY A 65 14.32 1.63 6.13
CA GLY A 65 14.53 2.50 4.98
C GLY A 65 13.45 2.27 3.91
N VAL A 66 13.50 3.03 2.83
CA VAL A 66 12.73 2.82 1.60
C VAL A 66 13.32 3.70 0.50
N LYS A 67 13.10 3.33 -0.76
CA LYS A 67 13.45 4.19 -1.90
C LYS A 67 12.31 4.36 -2.89
N GLU A 68 11.53 3.30 -3.08
CA GLU A 68 10.48 3.28 -4.09
C GLU A 68 9.27 2.50 -3.57
N LEU A 69 8.09 3.07 -3.74
CA LEU A 69 6.82 2.35 -3.83
C LEU A 69 6.59 1.98 -5.29
N SER A 70 6.51 0.70 -5.62
CA SER A 70 6.08 0.23 -6.93
C SER A 70 4.63 -0.22 -6.85
N TRP A 71 3.80 0.17 -7.82
CA TRP A 71 2.38 -0.17 -7.83
C TRP A 71 1.84 -0.41 -9.24
N ARG A 72 0.74 -1.16 -9.35
CA ARG A 72 0.06 -1.51 -10.59
C ARG A 72 -1.44 -1.49 -10.38
N ASP A 73 -2.15 -0.95 -11.36
CA ASP A 73 -3.61 -0.92 -11.42
C ASP A 73 -4.25 -2.32 -11.34
N TYR A 74 -3.54 -3.39 -11.70
CA TYR A 74 -4.01 -4.77 -11.52
C TYR A 74 -3.78 -5.35 -10.10
N GLY A 75 -3.72 -4.50 -9.08
CA GLY A 75 -3.72 -4.92 -7.67
C GLY A 75 -2.39 -5.46 -7.17
N ARG A 76 -1.26 -4.90 -7.62
CA ARG A 76 0.06 -5.23 -7.07
C ARG A 76 0.74 -3.98 -6.56
N PHE A 77 1.28 -4.03 -5.36
CA PHE A 77 2.08 -2.93 -4.84
C PHE A 77 3.06 -3.38 -3.76
N GLY A 78 4.12 -2.63 -3.57
CA GLY A 78 5.06 -2.86 -2.49
C GLY A 78 6.28 -1.98 -2.53
N TYR A 79 7.10 -2.10 -1.49
CA TYR A 79 8.27 -1.26 -1.30
C TYR A 79 9.55 -1.92 -1.77
N PHE A 80 10.40 -1.12 -2.39
CA PHE A 80 11.80 -1.43 -2.65
C PHE A 80 12.68 -0.77 -1.59
N LEU A 81 13.53 -1.59 -0.98
CA LEU A 81 14.36 -1.27 0.19
C LEU A 81 15.80 -1.56 -0.21
N PRO A 82 16.56 -0.58 -0.74
CA PRO A 82 17.91 -0.84 -1.22
C PRO A 82 18.81 -1.24 -0.05
N ARG A 83 19.37 -2.45 -0.10
CA ARG A 83 20.32 -2.97 0.87
C ARG A 83 21.35 -3.85 0.16
N GLN A 84 22.63 -3.60 0.44
CA GLN A 84 23.70 -4.51 0.07
C GLN A 84 23.76 -5.62 1.13
N LEU A 85 23.48 -6.85 0.73
CA LEU A 85 23.48 -8.02 1.62
C LEU A 85 24.75 -8.84 1.43
N LYS A 86 25.36 -9.26 2.54
CA LYS A 86 26.45 -10.25 2.52
C LYS A 86 25.86 -11.66 2.61
N LYS A 87 26.60 -12.65 2.10
CA LYS A 87 26.21 -14.06 2.23
C LYS A 87 26.06 -14.42 3.71
N GLY A 88 24.90 -14.94 4.08
CA GLY A 88 24.59 -15.35 5.46
C GLY A 88 24.13 -14.21 6.38
N GLU A 89 24.07 -12.96 5.92
CA GLU A 89 23.53 -11.84 6.70
C GLU A 89 21.99 -11.83 6.62
N PRO A 90 21.26 -11.94 7.75
CA PRO A 90 19.81 -11.83 7.74
C PRO A 90 19.38 -10.38 7.49
N PHE A 91 18.39 -10.19 6.60
CA PHE A 91 17.74 -8.89 6.41
C PHE A 91 16.42 -8.84 7.17
N ASN A 92 16.47 -8.35 8.40
CA ASN A 92 15.29 -8.27 9.27
C ASN A 92 14.46 -7.04 8.90
N LEU A 93 13.22 -7.29 8.48
CA LEU A 93 12.29 -6.27 8.02
C LEU A 93 11.02 -6.28 8.85
N LYS A 94 10.55 -5.11 9.27
CA LYS A 94 9.29 -4.97 10.00
C LYS A 94 8.23 -4.29 9.14
N PHE A 95 7.28 -5.07 8.67
CA PHE A 95 6.10 -4.60 7.93
C PHE A 95 4.83 -5.01 8.68
N ARG A 96 3.73 -4.30 8.42
CA ARG A 96 2.39 -4.78 8.75
C ARG A 96 1.48 -4.64 7.54
N PHE A 97 0.71 -5.68 7.28
CA PHE A 97 -0.43 -5.62 6.37
C PHE A 97 -1.72 -5.53 7.17
N ALA A 98 -2.63 -4.67 6.75
CA ALA A 98 -4.00 -4.64 7.24
C ALA A 98 -4.93 -4.79 6.04
N ILE A 99 -5.75 -5.82 6.07
CA ILE A 99 -6.69 -6.16 4.99
C ILE A 99 -8.07 -6.25 5.61
N GLU A 100 -9.03 -5.56 5.02
CA GLU A 100 -10.40 -5.48 5.53
C GLU A 100 -11.40 -5.41 4.38
N GLU A 101 -12.56 -6.02 4.57
CA GLU A 101 -13.74 -5.78 3.74
C GLU A 101 -14.28 -4.38 4.05
N VAL A 102 -14.73 -3.67 3.02
CA VAL A 102 -15.28 -2.32 3.10
C VAL A 102 -16.53 -2.21 2.22
N ASP A 103 -17.31 -1.15 2.43
CA ASP A 103 -18.41 -0.81 1.52
C ASP A 103 -17.89 -0.42 0.13
N ALA A 104 -18.75 -0.58 -0.87
CA ALA A 104 -18.47 -0.10 -2.21
C ALA A 104 -18.23 1.42 -2.22
N PRO A 105 -17.35 1.94 -3.11
CA PRO A 105 -17.19 3.37 -3.29
C PRO A 105 -18.50 4.03 -3.69
N ALA A 106 -18.78 5.22 -3.18
CA ALA A 106 -20.03 5.93 -3.45
C ALA A 106 -20.15 6.32 -4.93
N ASN A 107 -19.01 6.64 -5.57
CA ASN A 107 -18.90 7.01 -6.98
C ASN A 107 -18.16 5.91 -7.75
N ALA A 108 -18.69 4.68 -7.70
CA ALA A 108 -18.05 3.53 -8.34
C ALA A 108 -17.57 3.88 -9.78
N PRO A 109 -16.31 3.58 -10.11
CA PRO A 109 -15.48 2.61 -9.40
C PRO A 109 -14.44 3.24 -8.45
N LYS A 110 -14.52 4.54 -8.14
CA LYS A 110 -13.54 5.23 -7.29
C LYS A 110 -14.21 5.88 -6.08
N GLN A 111 -13.44 6.07 -5.02
CA GLN A 111 -13.89 6.83 -3.86
C GLN A 111 -14.09 8.30 -4.23
N SER A 112 -15.04 8.97 -3.57
CA SER A 112 -15.11 10.44 -3.61
C SER A 112 -13.89 11.06 -2.89
N ASP A 113 -13.71 12.36 -3.02
CA ASP A 113 -12.63 13.07 -2.33
C ASP A 113 -12.81 13.00 -0.81
N GLU A 114 -14.04 13.07 -0.31
CA GLU A 114 -14.38 12.92 1.10
C GLU A 114 -14.06 11.52 1.60
N GLN A 115 -14.47 10.47 0.85
CA GLN A 115 -14.14 9.09 1.19
C GLN A 115 -12.62 8.85 1.19
N SER A 116 -11.89 9.49 0.28
CA SER A 116 -10.43 9.39 0.19
C SER A 116 -9.73 10.05 1.38
N LYS A 117 -10.20 11.23 1.81
CA LYS A 117 -9.69 11.93 3.02
C LYS A 117 -9.91 11.10 4.28
N VAL A 118 -11.11 10.55 4.45
CA VAL A 118 -11.43 9.66 5.60
C VAL A 118 -10.54 8.41 5.57
N SER A 119 -10.38 7.80 4.39
CA SER A 119 -9.52 6.61 4.22
C SER A 119 -8.07 6.91 4.57
N HIS A 120 -7.56 8.09 4.19
CA HIS A 120 -6.22 8.54 4.53
C HIS A 120 -6.03 8.69 6.04
N GLN A 121 -6.96 9.34 6.73
CA GLN A 121 -6.92 9.49 8.19
C GLN A 121 -6.93 8.14 8.92
N LEU A 122 -7.75 7.19 8.45
CA LEU A 122 -7.78 5.83 9.00
C LEU A 122 -6.44 5.11 8.80
N CYS A 123 -5.85 5.23 7.61
CA CYS A 123 -4.55 4.65 7.32
C CYS A 123 -3.44 5.24 8.21
N THR A 124 -3.44 6.55 8.42
CA THR A 124 -2.51 7.24 9.33
C THR A 124 -2.68 6.75 10.77
N LYS A 125 -3.91 6.70 11.28
CA LYS A 125 -4.18 6.19 12.64
C LYS A 125 -3.70 4.74 12.81
N ARG A 126 -3.90 3.89 11.80
CA ARG A 126 -3.44 2.50 11.81
C ARG A 126 -1.91 2.41 11.79
N TYR A 127 -1.26 3.29 11.02
CA TYR A 127 0.19 3.39 10.96
C TYR A 127 0.79 3.82 12.30
N GLU A 128 0.21 4.83 12.96
CA GLU A 128 0.63 5.25 14.31
C GLU A 128 0.49 4.12 15.33
N ALA A 129 -0.62 3.38 15.29
CA ALA A 129 -0.82 2.21 16.15
C ALA A 129 0.20 1.10 15.86
N PHE A 130 0.54 0.87 14.59
CA PHE A 130 1.63 -0.03 14.21
C PHE A 130 2.96 0.40 14.82
N LEU A 131 3.36 1.67 14.67
CA LEU A 131 4.61 2.16 15.25
C LEU A 131 4.64 2.04 16.78
N LYS A 132 3.51 2.29 17.47
CA LYS A 132 3.40 2.09 18.92
C LYS A 132 3.59 0.63 19.33
N SER A 133 3.08 -0.31 18.54
CA SER A 133 3.24 -1.75 18.82
C SER A 133 4.64 -2.32 18.55
N LEU A 134 5.56 -1.51 18.01
CA LEU A 134 6.96 -1.90 17.81
C LEU A 134 7.86 -1.50 19.00
N LYS A 135 7.34 -0.67 19.91
CA LYS A 135 7.99 -0.27 21.16
C LYS A 135 7.74 -1.33 22.23
#